data_AF-A0A661LTA7-F1
#
_entry.id   AF-A0A661LTA7-F1
#
_cell.length_a   1.000
_cell.length_b   1.000
_cell.length_c   1.000
_cell.angle_alpha   90.00
_cell.angle_beta   90.00
_cell.angle_gamma   90.00
#
_symmetry.space_group_name_H-M   'P 1'
#
loop_
_entity.id
_entity.type
_entity.pdbx_description
1 polymer ?
#
loop_
_entity_poly.entity_id
_entity_poly.type
_entity_poly.pdbx_seq_one_letter_code
_entity_poly.pdbx_strand_id
1 'polypeptide(L)'
;MCHQAKDPGRRSQGESGRGFNELRVEEMIRQKRNLCHLVNLGVLILLLTSMGCQSGPEPVSETVPGWLEAIPIDESHYYAIGISGPTPRISDAWDQAIKRARAELGRSIISHISSKGTIISSSSGEYVREIVKILSDTELNYTEVIERWADRSGIYGPPEHFYVLVRMEKRTAESVLRRIK
;
A
#
# COMPACT_ATOMS: atom_id res chain seq x y z
N MET A 1 32.52 97.97 -57.78
CA MET A 1 31.84 96.71 -58.18
C MET A 1 32.59 95.56 -57.56
N CYS A 2 31.86 94.65 -56.92
CA CYS A 2 32.16 93.24 -56.64
C CYS A 2 33.59 92.85 -56.21
N HIS A 3 33.71 92.31 -54.99
CA HIS A 3 34.36 91.02 -54.64
C HIS A 3 34.96 91.04 -53.23
N GLN A 4 34.30 90.35 -52.30
CA GLN A 4 34.77 89.95 -50.97
C GLN A 4 33.82 88.84 -50.50
N ALA A 5 34.18 87.80 -49.77
CA ALA A 5 35.42 87.37 -49.12
C ALA A 5 35.19 85.85 -48.84
N LYS A 6 36.17 84.98 -49.13
CA LYS A 6 37.16 84.45 -48.17
C LYS A 6 36.60 83.40 -47.20
N ASP A 7 36.85 82.14 -47.58
CA ASP A 7 36.92 80.97 -46.71
C ASP A 7 38.05 81.16 -45.66
N PRO A 8 37.85 80.72 -44.41
CA PRO A 8 38.78 79.73 -43.87
C PRO A 8 38.16 78.73 -42.88
N GLY A 9 38.68 77.50 -42.94
CA GLY A 9 38.40 76.42 -41.98
C GLY A 9 39.15 76.48 -40.63
N ARG A 10 38.99 75.36 -39.90
CA ARG A 10 39.41 74.92 -38.53
C ARG A 10 38.26 74.95 -37.52
N ARG A 11 38.06 73.99 -36.60
CA ARG A 11 38.90 72.92 -36.03
C ARG A 11 38.00 71.93 -35.22
N SER A 12 38.33 70.64 -35.28
CA SER A 12 38.36 69.59 -34.22
C SER A 12 37.31 69.42 -33.11
N GLN A 13 37.18 68.13 -32.73
CA GLN A 13 36.60 67.50 -31.52
C GLN A 13 35.11 67.14 -31.63
N GLY A 14 34.66 65.93 -31.27
CA GLY A 14 35.31 64.79 -30.67
C GLY A 14 34.34 63.58 -30.60
N GLU A 15 34.95 62.43 -30.32
CA GLU A 15 34.46 61.25 -29.62
C GLU A 15 32.99 61.19 -29.17
N SER A 16 32.28 60.11 -29.53
CA SER A 16 31.47 59.26 -28.62
C SER A 16 30.45 58.44 -29.42
N GLY A 17 30.36 57.13 -29.15
CA GLY A 17 29.33 56.29 -29.75
C GLY A 17 29.63 54.80 -29.85
N ARG A 18 30.74 54.32 -29.28
CA ARG A 18 31.13 52.89 -29.35
C ARG A 18 30.68 52.06 -28.14
N GLY A 19 29.56 52.42 -27.49
CA GLY A 19 29.16 51.85 -26.20
C GLY A 19 27.69 51.48 -26.02
N PHE A 20 26.90 51.34 -27.10
CA PHE A 20 25.43 51.12 -26.96
C PHE A 20 24.90 49.76 -27.45
N ASN A 21 25.71 48.94 -28.13
CA ASN A 21 25.24 47.67 -28.71
C ASN A 21 25.69 46.40 -27.97
N GLU A 22 26.57 46.49 -26.99
CA GLU A 22 27.15 45.30 -26.32
C GLU A 22 26.42 44.90 -25.03
N LEU A 23 25.73 45.84 -24.37
CA LEU A 23 24.98 45.57 -23.14
C LEU A 23 23.62 44.87 -23.38
N ARG A 24 23.12 44.81 -24.62
CA ARG A 24 21.81 44.22 -24.93
C ARG A 24 21.85 42.71 -25.17
N VAL A 25 23.03 42.16 -25.49
CA VAL A 25 23.19 40.74 -25.86
C VAL A 25 23.37 39.86 -24.61
N GLU A 26 24.10 40.35 -23.60
CA GLU A 26 24.36 39.61 -22.36
C GLU A 26 23.12 39.43 -21.48
N GLU A 27 22.24 40.44 -21.38
CA GLU A 27 20.99 40.35 -20.61
C GLU A 27 20.03 39.30 -21.20
N MET A 28 20.02 39.17 -22.52
CA MET A 28 19.09 38.31 -23.25
C MET A 28 19.49 36.81 -23.19
N ILE A 29 20.78 36.50 -23.00
CA ILE A 29 21.28 35.12 -22.82
C ILE A 29 20.96 34.61 -21.40
N ARG A 30 21.06 35.47 -20.38
CA ARG A 30 20.74 35.12 -18.99
C ARG A 30 19.24 34.82 -18.79
N GLN A 31 18.36 35.54 -19.49
CA GLN A 31 16.91 35.35 -19.37
C GLN A 31 16.42 34.03 -20.03
N LYS A 32 17.04 33.60 -21.14
CA LYS A 32 16.71 32.33 -21.80
C LYS A 32 17.13 31.11 -20.98
N ARG A 33 18.24 31.19 -20.24
CA ARG A 33 18.76 30.08 -19.43
C ARG A 33 17.83 29.72 -18.26
N ASN A 34 17.25 30.72 -17.58
CA ASN A 34 16.34 30.50 -16.46
C ASN A 34 14.95 29.99 -16.91
N LEU A 35 14.51 30.35 -18.11
CA LEU A 35 13.26 29.87 -18.70
C LEU A 35 13.35 28.39 -19.12
N CYS A 36 14.50 27.93 -19.63
CA CYS A 36 14.73 26.51 -19.95
C CYS A 36 14.79 25.60 -18.71
N HIS A 37 15.29 26.11 -17.58
CA HIS A 37 15.31 25.34 -16.33
C HIS A 37 13.92 25.16 -15.72
N LEU A 38 13.04 26.17 -15.80
CA LEU A 38 11.67 26.09 -15.31
C LEU A 38 10.80 25.12 -16.14
N VAL A 39 10.98 25.10 -17.46
CA VAL A 39 10.26 24.16 -18.35
C VAL A 39 10.71 22.71 -18.11
N ASN A 40 12.02 22.46 -17.93
CA ASN A 40 12.52 21.12 -17.60
C ASN A 40 12.10 20.64 -16.21
N LEU A 41 12.02 21.53 -15.21
CA LEU A 41 11.56 21.16 -13.86
C LEU A 41 10.06 20.82 -13.85
N GLY A 42 9.23 21.54 -14.62
CA GLY A 42 7.80 21.26 -14.77
C GLY A 42 7.51 19.92 -15.44
N VAL A 43 8.28 19.56 -16.47
CA VAL A 43 8.15 18.26 -17.15
C VAL A 43 8.59 17.09 -16.25
N LEU A 44 9.61 17.29 -15.40
CA LEU A 44 10.07 16.27 -14.46
C LEU A 44 9.04 15.97 -13.34
N ILE A 45 8.34 17.00 -12.84
CA ILE A 45 7.29 16.85 -11.82
C ILE A 45 6.04 16.18 -12.42
N LEU A 46 5.71 16.44 -13.68
CA LEU A 46 4.56 15.82 -14.37
C LEU A 46 4.79 14.32 -14.69
N LEU A 47 6.05 13.89 -14.83
CA LEU A 47 6.39 12.47 -15.07
C LEU A 47 6.39 11.64 -13.79
N LEU A 48 6.67 12.25 -12.63
CA LEU A 48 6.76 11.57 -11.32
C LEU A 48 5.40 11.18 -10.72
N THR A 49 4.27 11.63 -11.27
CA THR A 49 2.92 11.32 -10.75
C THR A 49 2.26 10.10 -11.40
N SER A 50 2.93 9.43 -12.34
CA SER A 50 2.33 8.33 -13.14
C SER A 50 2.58 6.91 -12.61
N MET A 51 3.38 6.72 -11.56
CA MET A 51 3.65 5.39 -10.97
C MET A 51 2.82 5.10 -9.71
N GLY A 52 1.57 5.54 -9.70
CA GLY A 52 0.58 4.97 -8.79
C GLY A 52 0.16 3.60 -9.32
N CYS A 53 0.86 2.53 -8.93
CA CYS A 53 0.31 1.18 -9.06
C CYS A 53 -0.93 1.11 -8.16
N GLN A 54 -2.10 1.41 -8.73
CA GLN A 54 -3.38 1.15 -8.11
C GLN A 54 -3.53 -0.37 -8.10
N SER A 55 -3.15 -1.00 -6.98
CA SER A 55 -3.48 -2.39 -6.70
C SER A 55 -5.00 -2.51 -6.76
N GLY A 56 -5.54 -2.89 -7.91
CA GLY A 56 -6.95 -3.17 -8.07
C GLY A 56 -7.35 -4.27 -7.09
N PRO A 57 -8.61 -4.31 -6.62
CA PRO A 57 -9.08 -5.42 -5.81
C PRO A 57 -8.79 -6.73 -6.56
N GLU A 58 -8.12 -7.64 -5.86
CA GLU A 58 -7.69 -8.94 -6.39
C GLU A 58 -8.89 -9.65 -7.05
N PRO A 59 -8.76 -10.17 -8.28
CA PRO A 59 -9.87 -10.79 -8.97
C PRO A 59 -10.36 -12.01 -8.17
N VAL A 60 -11.64 -12.00 -7.82
CA VAL A 60 -12.28 -13.13 -7.13
C VAL A 60 -12.29 -14.32 -8.09
N SER A 61 -11.52 -15.37 -7.78
CA SER A 61 -11.47 -16.60 -8.57
C SER A 61 -12.84 -17.28 -8.60
N GLU A 62 -13.32 -17.69 -9.78
CA GLU A 62 -14.58 -18.45 -9.91
C GLU A 62 -14.40 -19.93 -9.59
N THR A 63 -13.17 -20.45 -9.58
CA THR A 63 -12.91 -21.84 -9.23
C THR A 63 -12.90 -22.02 -7.72
N VAL A 64 -13.52 -23.11 -7.24
CA VAL A 64 -13.50 -23.50 -5.83
C VAL A 64 -12.06 -23.76 -5.40
N PRO A 65 -11.52 -23.02 -4.42
CA PRO A 65 -10.16 -23.25 -3.97
C PRO A 65 -10.01 -24.58 -3.23
N GLY A 66 -8.91 -25.30 -3.48
CA GLY A 66 -8.65 -26.59 -2.84
C GLY A 66 -8.53 -26.53 -1.31
N TRP A 67 -8.20 -25.35 -0.75
CA TRP A 67 -8.15 -25.17 0.70
C TRP A 67 -9.51 -25.27 1.39
N LEU A 68 -10.62 -25.14 0.64
CA LEU A 68 -11.96 -25.39 1.18
C LEU A 68 -12.20 -26.88 1.44
N GLU A 69 -11.64 -27.76 0.62
CA GLU A 69 -11.75 -29.22 0.79
C GLU A 69 -10.75 -29.75 1.81
N ALA A 70 -9.52 -29.22 1.79
CA ALA A 70 -8.44 -29.63 2.68
C ALA A 70 -7.63 -28.42 3.15
N ILE A 71 -7.74 -28.11 4.44
CA ILE A 71 -6.95 -27.05 5.08
C ILE A 71 -5.46 -27.38 4.88
N PRO A 72 -4.63 -26.42 4.40
CA PRO A 72 -3.20 -26.63 4.27
C PRO A 72 -2.55 -27.03 5.59
N ILE A 73 -1.66 -28.01 5.53
CA ILE A 73 -0.86 -28.46 6.68
C ILE A 73 0.60 -28.21 6.33
N ASP A 74 1.28 -27.44 7.17
CA ASP A 74 2.71 -27.24 7.08
C ASP A 74 3.37 -27.37 8.47
N GLU A 75 4.70 -27.28 8.51
CA GLU A 75 5.46 -27.35 9.76
C GLU A 75 5.52 -26.01 10.50
N SER A 76 5.39 -24.88 9.81
CA SER A 76 5.70 -23.53 10.33
C SER A 76 4.50 -22.66 10.67
N HIS A 77 3.30 -22.99 10.19
CA HIS A 77 2.07 -22.23 10.40
C HIS A 77 0.90 -23.10 10.89
N TYR A 78 -0.06 -22.42 11.49
CA TYR A 78 -1.42 -22.91 11.65
C TYR A 78 -2.30 -22.22 10.62
N TYR A 79 -3.30 -22.94 10.10
CA TYR A 79 -4.29 -22.43 9.16
C TYR A 79 -5.69 -22.60 9.71
N ALA A 80 -6.59 -21.70 9.30
CA ALA A 80 -8.01 -21.82 9.59
C ALA A 80 -8.85 -21.09 8.53
N ILE A 81 -10.10 -21.52 8.43
CA ILE A 81 -11.08 -20.94 7.51
C ILE A 81 -12.16 -20.26 8.31
N GLY A 82 -12.53 -19.06 7.90
CA GLY A 82 -13.71 -18.37 8.38
C GLY A 82 -14.74 -18.20 7.28
N ILE A 83 -16.00 -18.28 7.67
CA ILE A 83 -17.13 -18.26 6.75
C ILE A 83 -18.10 -17.18 7.20
N SER A 84 -18.53 -16.31 6.29
CA SER A 84 -19.66 -15.40 6.48
C SER A 84 -20.75 -15.71 5.46
N GLY A 85 -22.00 -15.59 5.90
CA GLY A 85 -23.12 -15.53 4.96
C GLY A 85 -23.25 -14.13 4.34
N PRO A 86 -24.33 -13.89 3.58
CA PRO A 86 -24.60 -12.60 2.98
C PRO A 86 -24.84 -11.52 4.03
N THR A 87 -24.32 -10.33 3.79
CA THR A 87 -24.51 -9.12 4.59
C THR A 87 -24.96 -7.97 3.69
N PRO A 88 -25.63 -6.93 4.23
CA PRO A 88 -26.02 -5.76 3.44
C PRO A 88 -24.86 -5.05 2.74
N ARG A 89 -23.64 -5.15 3.31
CA ARG A 89 -22.40 -4.63 2.71
C ARG A 89 -21.39 -5.75 2.56
N ILE A 90 -20.86 -5.94 1.36
CA ILE A 90 -19.87 -6.98 1.04
C ILE A 90 -18.61 -6.87 1.93
N SER A 91 -18.17 -5.66 2.25
CA SER A 91 -17.06 -5.42 3.20
C SER A 91 -17.30 -6.13 4.53
N ASP A 92 -18.52 -6.04 5.05
CA ASP A 92 -18.87 -6.59 6.36
C ASP A 92 -18.86 -8.12 6.33
N ALA A 93 -19.19 -8.75 5.20
CA ALA A 93 -19.08 -10.20 5.05
C ALA A 93 -17.62 -10.65 5.09
N TRP A 94 -16.73 -9.93 4.41
CA TRP A 94 -15.29 -10.21 4.48
C TRP A 94 -14.75 -10.04 5.89
N ASP A 95 -15.11 -8.95 6.58
CA ASP A 95 -14.67 -8.69 7.95
C ASP A 95 -15.19 -9.75 8.93
N GLN A 96 -16.45 -10.17 8.77
CA GLN A 96 -17.03 -11.26 9.55
C GLN A 96 -16.33 -12.59 9.28
N ALA A 97 -16.05 -12.91 8.02
CA ALA A 97 -15.33 -14.12 7.66
C ALA A 97 -13.91 -14.11 8.25
N ILE A 98 -13.17 -13.00 8.15
CA ILE A 98 -11.84 -12.83 8.77
C ILE A 98 -11.92 -13.04 10.29
N LYS A 99 -12.87 -12.39 10.97
CA LYS A 99 -13.03 -12.51 12.43
C LYS A 99 -13.32 -13.95 12.84
N ARG A 100 -14.18 -14.66 12.11
CA ARG A 100 -14.49 -16.07 12.35
C ARG A 100 -13.29 -16.97 12.07
N ALA A 101 -12.52 -16.69 11.02
CA ALA A 101 -11.31 -17.44 10.67
C ALA A 101 -10.28 -17.37 11.80
N ARG A 102 -10.05 -16.17 12.34
CA ARG A 102 -9.15 -15.94 13.47
C ARG A 102 -9.61 -16.63 14.75
N ALA A 103 -10.91 -16.58 15.05
CA ALA A 103 -11.47 -17.31 16.19
C ALA A 103 -11.19 -18.81 16.07
N GLU A 104 -11.37 -19.36 14.86
CA GLU A 104 -11.15 -20.79 14.61
C GLU A 104 -9.68 -21.18 14.61
N LEU A 105 -8.82 -20.29 14.12
CA LEU A 105 -7.37 -20.44 14.26
C LEU A 105 -6.98 -20.58 15.74
N GLY A 106 -7.54 -19.74 16.60
CA GLY A 106 -7.30 -19.82 18.04
C GLY A 106 -7.75 -21.14 18.65
N ARG A 107 -8.94 -21.63 18.29
CA ARG A 107 -9.41 -22.95 18.75
C ARG A 107 -8.50 -24.09 18.29
N SER A 108 -8.07 -24.05 17.02
CA SER A 108 -7.16 -25.05 16.44
C SER A 108 -5.80 -25.08 17.14
N ILE A 109 -5.20 -23.91 17.38
CA ILE A 109 -3.94 -23.76 18.11
C ILE A 109 -4.04 -24.38 19.51
N ILE A 110 -5.09 -24.04 20.27
CA ILE A 110 -5.28 -24.57 21.62
C ILE A 110 -5.44 -26.08 21.59
N SER A 111 -6.26 -26.60 20.68
CA SER A 111 -6.49 -28.03 20.51
C SER A 111 -5.18 -28.78 20.25
N HIS A 112 -4.34 -28.25 19.35
CA HIS A 112 -3.05 -28.85 18.99
C HIS A 112 -2.02 -28.81 20.12
N ILE A 113 -2.04 -27.79 20.96
CA ILE A 113 -1.10 -27.66 22.08
C ILE A 113 -1.58 -28.47 23.30
N SER A 114 -2.89 -28.54 23.50
CA SER A 114 -3.52 -29.40 24.50
C SER A 114 -3.23 -30.87 24.22
N SER A 115 -3.36 -31.31 22.96
CA SER A 115 -3.06 -32.69 22.56
C SER A 115 -1.60 -33.07 22.76
N LYS A 116 -0.68 -32.10 22.71
CA LYS A 116 0.75 -32.27 23.01
C LYS A 116 1.08 -32.18 24.51
N GLY A 117 0.09 -32.12 25.39
CA GLY A 117 0.29 -32.16 26.85
C GLY A 117 0.99 -30.93 27.44
N THR A 118 1.04 -29.82 26.71
CA THR A 118 1.79 -28.60 27.12
C THR A 118 0.94 -27.65 27.99
N ILE A 119 -0.36 -27.91 28.17
CA ILE A 119 -1.24 -27.07 29.00
C ILE A 119 -1.26 -27.59 30.44
N ILE A 120 -0.68 -26.78 31.34
CA ILE A 120 -0.71 -26.98 32.79
C ILE A 120 -2.14 -26.73 33.29
N SER A 121 -2.62 -27.64 34.13
CA SER A 121 -3.95 -27.70 34.73
C SER A 121 -4.34 -26.44 35.51
N SER A 122 -4.96 -25.48 34.83
CA SER A 122 -5.73 -24.40 35.45
C SER A 122 -6.92 -24.05 34.54
N SER A 123 -8.16 -24.26 35.01
CA SER A 123 -9.41 -23.66 34.46
C SER A 123 -9.52 -23.56 32.93
N SER A 124 -9.56 -24.70 32.23
CA SER A 124 -9.51 -24.80 30.75
C SER A 124 -10.50 -23.92 29.98
N GLY A 125 -11.69 -23.64 30.52
CA GLY A 125 -12.71 -22.85 29.82
C GLY A 125 -12.43 -21.35 29.75
N GLU A 126 -11.87 -20.76 30.80
CA GLU A 126 -11.59 -19.31 30.86
C GLU A 126 -10.36 -18.96 30.01
N TYR A 127 -9.32 -19.79 30.12
CA TYR A 127 -8.10 -19.70 29.31
C TYR A 127 -8.39 -19.78 27.80
N VAL A 128 -9.24 -20.74 27.38
CA VAL A 128 -9.66 -20.86 25.97
C VAL A 128 -10.38 -19.59 25.49
N ARG A 129 -11.29 -19.04 26.31
CA ARG A 129 -12.03 -17.83 25.96
C ARG A 129 -11.10 -16.63 25.83
N GLU A 130 -10.14 -16.48 26.73
CA GLU A 130 -9.18 -15.38 26.70
C GLU A 130 -8.29 -15.44 25.46
N ILE A 131 -7.78 -16.62 25.09
CA ILE A 131 -6.99 -16.80 23.88
C ILE A 131 -7.82 -16.51 22.63
N VAL A 132 -9.02 -17.07 22.52
CA VAL A 132 -9.90 -16.82 21.38
C VAL A 132 -10.23 -15.33 21.31
N LYS A 133 -10.45 -14.67 22.44
CA LYS A 133 -10.67 -13.23 22.51
C LYS A 133 -9.46 -12.45 22.01
N ILE A 134 -8.26 -12.72 22.51
CA ILE A 134 -7.02 -12.09 22.02
C ILE A 134 -6.90 -12.33 20.52
N LEU A 135 -7.05 -13.57 20.07
CA LEU A 135 -6.89 -13.93 18.67
C LEU A 135 -7.98 -13.35 17.74
N SER A 136 -9.15 -13.00 18.26
CA SER A 136 -10.29 -12.49 17.47
C SER A 136 -10.49 -10.98 17.56
N ASP A 137 -10.19 -10.37 18.71
CA ASP A 137 -10.44 -8.95 19.00
C ASP A 137 -9.26 -8.08 18.58
N THR A 138 -8.03 -8.58 18.69
CA THR A 138 -6.93 -7.89 18.03
C THR A 138 -7.01 -8.20 16.54
N GLU A 139 -7.04 -7.16 15.71
CA GLU A 139 -6.45 -7.23 14.38
C GLU A 139 -4.99 -7.65 14.55
N LEU A 140 -4.75 -8.93 14.81
CA LEU A 140 -3.40 -9.35 15.15
C LEU A 140 -2.57 -9.16 13.92
N ASN A 141 -1.55 -8.32 14.07
CA ASN A 141 -0.37 -8.27 13.21
C ASN A 141 0.30 -9.65 13.04
N TYR A 142 -0.12 -10.68 13.79
CA TYR A 142 0.40 -12.04 13.72
C TYR A 142 -0.41 -12.98 12.83
N THR A 143 -1.60 -12.57 12.38
CA THR A 143 -2.44 -13.36 11.47
C THR A 143 -2.46 -12.73 10.10
N GLU A 144 -2.23 -13.54 9.07
CA GLU A 144 -2.21 -13.11 7.68
C GLU A 144 -3.41 -13.70 6.96
N VAL A 145 -4.10 -12.86 6.18
CA VAL A 145 -5.13 -13.32 5.22
C VAL A 145 -4.40 -13.78 3.96
N ILE A 146 -4.53 -15.07 3.65
CA ILE A 146 -3.82 -15.70 2.52
C ILE A 146 -4.68 -15.67 1.28
N GLU A 147 -5.96 -15.97 1.43
CA GLU A 147 -6.86 -16.05 0.30
C GLU A 147 -8.29 -15.71 0.71
N ARG A 148 -9.04 -15.18 -0.26
CA ARG A 148 -10.44 -14.82 -0.13
C ARG A 148 -11.20 -15.44 -1.30
N TRP A 149 -12.33 -16.07 -1.00
CA TRP A 149 -13.19 -16.62 -2.02
C TRP A 149 -14.66 -16.39 -1.69
N ALA A 150 -15.45 -16.02 -2.70
CA ALA A 150 -16.87 -15.75 -2.53
C ALA A 150 -17.68 -16.69 -3.43
N ASP A 151 -18.52 -17.49 -2.80
CA ASP A 151 -19.44 -18.40 -3.48
C ASP A 151 -20.73 -17.68 -3.84
N ARG A 152 -20.75 -17.01 -5.00
CA ARG A 152 -21.95 -16.29 -5.43
C ARG A 152 -23.08 -17.23 -5.86
N SER A 153 -22.72 -18.35 -6.47
CA SER A 153 -23.67 -19.30 -7.07
C SER A 153 -24.06 -20.46 -6.14
N GLY A 154 -23.35 -20.67 -5.05
CA GLY A 154 -23.56 -21.79 -4.13
C GLY A 154 -22.97 -23.11 -4.66
N ILE A 155 -21.81 -23.05 -5.31
CA ILE A 155 -21.12 -24.24 -5.85
C ILE A 155 -20.53 -25.10 -4.73
N TYR A 156 -20.00 -24.49 -3.68
CA TYR A 156 -19.39 -25.17 -2.54
C TYR A 156 -20.30 -25.19 -1.31
N GLY A 157 -20.93 -24.06 -1.01
CA GLY A 157 -21.85 -23.90 0.11
C GLY A 157 -23.16 -23.24 -0.29
N PRO A 158 -23.89 -22.65 0.66
CA PRO A 158 -25.04 -21.84 0.30
C PRO A 158 -24.58 -20.62 -0.54
N PRO A 159 -25.40 -20.13 -1.48
CA PRO A 159 -25.03 -18.97 -2.29
C PRO A 159 -24.79 -17.73 -1.44
N GLU A 160 -24.05 -16.79 -2.01
CA GLU A 160 -23.63 -15.52 -1.40
C GLU A 160 -22.84 -15.69 -0.09
N HIS A 161 -22.05 -16.76 0.02
CA HIS A 161 -21.17 -17.01 1.16
C HIS A 161 -19.72 -16.59 0.87
N PHE A 162 -19.03 -16.16 1.91
CA PHE A 162 -17.69 -15.60 1.87
C PHE A 162 -16.77 -16.45 2.73
N TYR A 163 -15.66 -16.86 2.16
CA TYR A 163 -14.68 -17.75 2.77
C TYR A 163 -13.33 -17.08 2.80
N VAL A 164 -12.65 -17.17 3.94
CA VAL A 164 -11.34 -16.55 4.14
C VAL A 164 -10.40 -17.57 4.76
N LEU A 165 -9.27 -17.79 4.11
CA LEU A 165 -8.16 -18.55 4.65
C LEU A 165 -7.20 -17.61 5.38
N VAL A 166 -6.91 -17.93 6.65
CA VAL A 166 -5.90 -17.22 7.44
C VAL A 166 -4.80 -18.17 7.90
N ARG A 167 -3.63 -17.61 8.17
CA ARG A 167 -2.53 -18.33 8.82
C ARG A 167 -1.87 -17.54 9.94
N MET A 168 -1.16 -18.26 10.81
CA MET A 168 -0.28 -17.71 11.86
C MET A 168 0.93 -18.61 12.04
N GLU A 169 2.12 -18.03 12.23
CA GLU A 169 3.34 -18.80 12.51
C GLU A 169 3.24 -19.54 13.86
N LYS A 170 3.63 -20.83 13.90
CA LYS A 170 3.55 -21.65 15.12
C LYS A 170 4.38 -21.11 16.27
N ARG A 171 5.59 -20.59 15.99
CA ARG A 171 6.46 -19.96 16.99
C ARG A 171 5.79 -18.74 17.63
N THR A 172 5.14 -17.93 16.80
CA THR A 172 4.39 -16.77 17.26
C THR A 172 3.18 -17.20 18.10
N ALA A 173 2.45 -18.24 17.69
CA ALA A 173 1.34 -18.80 18.46
C ALA A 173 1.80 -19.28 19.85
N GLU A 174 2.90 -20.03 19.94
CA GLU A 174 3.48 -20.47 21.21
C GLU A 174 3.92 -19.29 22.09
N SER A 175 4.49 -18.24 21.49
CA SER A 175 4.88 -17.02 22.21
C SER A 175 3.66 -16.30 22.81
N VAL A 176 2.58 -16.17 22.05
CA VAL A 176 1.32 -15.54 22.51
C VAL A 176 0.76 -16.32 23.69
N LEU A 177 0.70 -17.64 23.61
CA LEU A 177 0.16 -18.48 24.68
C LEU A 177 0.96 -18.44 25.98
N ARG A 178 2.29 -18.31 25.89
CA ARG A 178 3.15 -18.15 27.08
C ARG A 178 2.93 -16.82 27.80
N ARG A 179 2.41 -15.79 27.12
CA ARG A 179 2.12 -14.47 27.72
C ARG A 179 0.81 -14.44 28.50
N ILE A 180 -0.08 -15.39 28.28
CA ILE A 180 -1.42 -15.48 28.92
C ILE A 180 -1.32 -16.32 30.21
N LYS A 181 -0.16 -16.29 30.88
CA LYS A 181 0.19 -17.16 32.00
C LYS A 181 0.29 -16.37 33.30
#